data_AF-A0A453P014-F1
#
_entry.id   AF-A0A453P014-F1
#
_cell.length_a   1.000
_cell.length_b   1.000
_cell.length_c   1.000
_cell.angle_alpha   90.00
_cell.angle_beta   90.00
_cell.angle_gamma   90.00
#
_symmetry.space_group_name_H-M   'P 1'
#
loop_
_entity.id
_entity.type
_entity.pdbx_description
1 polymer ?
#
loop_
_entity_poly.entity_id
_entity_poly.type
_entity_poly.pdbx_seq_one_letter_code
_entity_poly.pdbx_strand_id
1 'polypeptide(L)'
;MSHWPEQPVNVIIKWLKSHNKSWTVADFGCGNAAVAKNVKNKVFSIDLVSDDPSVIACDMAHTPLEPSSVDVAIFCLSLMGTNFPSYLQEANRVLKPSGWLLIAEVRSRLDPNTGGADPDKFSEAISQLGFSLVSKDEKNKMFVLFYFRKKEKSKVAKNIEWPQLKPCLYKRR
;
A
#
# COMPACT_ATOMS: atom_id res chain seq x y z
N MET A 1 -2.32 24.63 6.85
CA MET A 1 -1.95 23.20 6.83
C MET A 1 -2.91 22.46 7.74
N SER A 2 -3.83 21.68 7.19
CA SER A 2 -4.76 20.88 7.98
C SER A 2 -3.98 19.85 8.80
N HIS A 3 -3.92 20.03 10.12
CA HIS A 3 -3.26 19.09 11.02
C HIS A 3 -4.06 17.80 11.05
N TRP A 4 -3.53 16.73 10.46
CA TRP A 4 -4.12 15.41 10.63
C TRP A 4 -3.89 14.99 12.09
N PRO A 5 -4.93 14.54 12.81
CA PRO A 5 -4.78 14.12 14.21
C PRO A 5 -3.85 12.91 14.34
N GLU A 6 -3.76 12.09 13.30
CA GLU A 6 -2.80 11.00 13.17
C GLU A 6 -2.43 10.83 11.70
N GLN A 7 -1.15 10.57 11.42
CA GLN A 7 -0.66 10.29 10.07
C GLN A 7 -0.74 8.78 9.80
N PRO A 8 -1.18 8.32 8.61
CA PRO A 8 -1.32 6.90 8.30
C PRO A 8 0.00 6.15 8.40
N VAL A 9 1.12 6.79 8.04
CA VAL A 9 2.46 6.20 8.18
C VAL A 9 2.80 5.88 9.64
N ASN A 10 2.33 6.68 10.59
CA ASN A 10 2.55 6.41 12.02
C ASN A 10 1.74 5.21 12.49
N VAL A 11 0.54 4.99 11.95
CA VAL A 11 -0.26 3.79 12.25
C VAL A 11 0.44 2.54 11.71
N ILE A 12 0.96 2.60 10.48
CA ILE A 12 1.70 1.49 9.86
C ILE A 12 3.00 1.20 10.63
N ILE A 13 3.75 2.23 11.05
CA ILE A 13 4.95 2.07 11.88
C ILE A 13 4.60 1.39 13.22
N LYS A 14 3.51 1.80 13.88
CA LYS A 14 3.03 1.16 15.12
C LYS A 14 2.68 -0.31 14.87
N TRP A 15 1.98 -0.60 13.76
CA TRP A 15 1.64 -1.97 13.37
C TRP A 15 2.90 -2.82 13.16
N LEU A 16 3.89 -2.35 12.39
CA LEU A 16 5.14 -3.08 12.18
C LEU A 16 5.89 -3.34 13.51
N LYS A 17 5.92 -2.35 14.41
CA LYS A 17 6.57 -2.48 15.73
C LYS A 17 5.91 -3.50 16.64
N SER A 18 4.60 -3.75 16.49
CA SER A 18 3.88 -4.77 17.25
C SER A 18 3.94 -6.17 16.61
N HIS A 19 4.64 -6.31 15.46
CA HIS A 19 4.78 -7.56 14.72
C HIS A 19 6.25 -8.00 14.63
N ASN A 20 6.51 -9.03 13.83
CA ASN A 20 7.83 -9.64 13.74
C ASN A 20 8.87 -8.67 13.15
N LYS A 21 9.93 -8.40 13.91
CA LYS A 21 11.03 -7.51 13.54
C LYS A 21 11.93 -8.10 12.46
N SER A 22 11.89 -9.42 12.23
CA SER A 22 12.67 -10.06 11.17
C SER A 22 12.01 -10.01 9.79
N TRP A 23 10.75 -9.56 9.72
CA TRP A 23 10.07 -9.38 8.43
C TRP A 23 10.77 -8.34 7.56
N THR A 24 10.89 -8.68 6.29
CA THR A 24 11.36 -7.76 5.24
C THR A 24 10.16 -7.02 4.66
N VAL A 25 10.29 -5.70 4.51
CA VAL A 25 9.20 -4.79 4.13
C VAL A 25 9.55 -4.10 2.81
N ALA A 26 8.59 -3.97 1.91
CA ALA A 26 8.66 -3.07 0.76
C ALA A 26 7.68 -1.90 0.96
N ASP A 27 8.20 -0.67 0.94
CA ASP A 27 7.44 0.57 1.10
C ASP A 27 7.33 1.25 -0.26
N PHE A 28 6.19 1.06 -0.93
CA PHE A 28 5.93 1.55 -2.29
C PHE A 28 5.45 3.01 -2.25
N GLY A 29 6.21 3.92 -2.87
CA GLY A 29 5.98 5.36 -2.80
C GLY A 29 6.31 5.91 -1.40
N CYS A 30 7.49 5.56 -0.91
CA CYS A 30 7.94 5.80 0.47
C CYS A 30 8.18 7.28 0.83
N GLY A 31 8.25 8.17 -0.16
CA GLY A 31 8.60 9.58 0.02
C GLY A 31 9.91 9.75 0.75
N ASN A 32 9.86 10.28 1.97
CA ASN A 32 11.04 10.54 2.80
C ASN A 32 11.57 9.31 3.57
N ALA A 33 11.13 8.09 3.19
CA ALA A 33 11.50 6.83 3.85
C ALA A 33 11.19 6.78 5.35
N ALA A 34 10.07 7.39 5.77
CA ALA A 34 9.68 7.47 7.18
C ALA A 34 9.53 6.09 7.84
N VAL A 35 9.05 5.07 7.11
CA VAL A 35 8.93 3.70 7.63
C VAL A 35 10.32 3.15 7.99
N ALA A 36 11.25 3.16 7.04
CA ALA A 36 12.61 2.65 7.22
C ALA A 36 13.34 3.32 8.39
N LYS A 37 13.15 4.64 8.56
CA LYS A 37 13.77 5.44 9.63
C LYS A 37 13.24 5.13 11.03
N ASN A 38 12.10 4.45 11.15
CA ASN A 38 11.38 4.31 12.42
C ASN A 38 11.15 2.85 12.87
N VAL A 39 11.55 1.84 12.09
CA VAL A 39 11.37 0.42 12.43
C VAL A 39 12.70 -0.33 12.45
N LYS A 40 12.73 -1.52 13.08
CA LYS A 40 13.91 -2.40 13.10
C LYS A 40 13.95 -3.37 11.91
N ASN A 41 12.85 -3.49 11.18
CA ASN A 41 12.72 -4.34 10.01
C ASN A 41 13.70 -3.92 8.91
N LYS A 42 14.10 -4.86 8.06
CA LYS A 42 14.73 -4.52 6.78
C LYS A 42 13.64 -3.92 5.88
N VAL A 43 13.80 -2.67 5.47
CA VAL A 43 12.83 -1.96 4.63
C VAL A 43 13.49 -1.60 3.29
N PHE A 44 12.87 -2.04 2.20
CA PHE A 44 13.13 -1.54 0.85
C PHE A 44 12.22 -0.34 0.62
N SER A 45 12.78 0.86 0.74
CA SER A 45 12.09 2.11 0.44
C SER A 45 12.15 2.37 -1.07
N ILE A 46 10.99 2.51 -1.71
CA ILE A 46 10.87 2.62 -3.17
C ILE A 46 10.10 3.90 -3.49
N ASP A 47 10.64 4.73 -4.38
CA ASP A 47 9.95 5.91 -4.89
C ASP A 47 10.42 6.23 -6.32
N LEU A 48 9.67 7.02 -7.07
CA LEU A 48 10.03 7.35 -8.45
C LEU A 48 11.30 8.19 -8.52
N VAL A 49 11.46 9.13 -7.57
CA VAL A 49 12.60 10.03 -7.44
C VAL A 49 12.89 10.25 -5.95
N SER A 50 14.16 10.29 -5.58
CA SER A 50 14.58 10.57 -4.20
C SER A 50 16.00 11.13 -4.16
N ASP A 51 16.23 12.09 -3.27
CA ASP A 51 17.57 12.58 -2.91
C ASP A 51 18.22 11.72 -1.81
N ASP A 52 17.45 10.86 -1.15
CA ASP A 52 17.94 9.92 -0.14
C ASP A 52 18.53 8.67 -0.84
N PRO A 53 19.84 8.41 -0.75
CA PRO A 53 20.51 7.32 -1.46
C PRO A 53 20.11 5.93 -0.95
N SER A 54 19.42 5.85 0.20
CA SER A 54 18.86 4.59 0.70
C SER A 54 17.54 4.20 0.03
N VAL A 55 16.95 5.10 -0.76
CA VAL A 55 15.73 4.85 -1.52
C VAL A 55 16.07 4.27 -2.89
N ILE A 56 15.37 3.21 -3.26
CA ILE A 56 15.40 2.63 -4.60
C ILE A 56 14.57 3.54 -5.51
N ALA A 57 15.24 4.37 -6.29
CA ALA A 57 14.62 5.23 -7.29
C ALA A 57 14.18 4.41 -8.52
N CYS A 58 12.89 4.07 -8.62
CA CYS A 58 12.32 3.33 -9.75
C CYS A 58 10.81 3.53 -9.90
N ASP A 59 10.26 3.19 -11.06
CA ASP A 59 8.81 3.00 -11.18
C ASP A 59 8.38 1.83 -10.30
N MET A 60 7.50 2.08 -9.33
CA MET A 60 7.04 1.09 -8.39
C MET A 60 6.12 0.02 -9.01
N ALA A 61 5.74 0.16 -10.29
CA ALA A 61 5.15 -0.93 -11.08
C ALA A 61 6.18 -1.99 -11.50
N HIS A 62 7.49 -1.67 -11.47
CA HIS A 62 8.58 -2.52 -11.95
C HIS A 62 9.79 -2.39 -11.02
N THR A 63 9.67 -2.96 -9.83
CA THR A 63 10.73 -2.90 -8.81
C THR A 63 11.85 -3.89 -9.13
N PRO A 64 13.09 -3.62 -8.70
CA PRO A 64 14.20 -4.57 -8.84
C PRO A 64 14.16 -5.71 -7.81
N LEU A 65 13.07 -5.84 -7.03
CA LEU A 65 12.96 -6.87 -6.01
C LEU A 65 12.63 -8.24 -6.63
N GLU A 66 13.15 -9.30 -6.03
CA GLU A 66 12.85 -10.66 -6.46
C GLU A 66 11.39 -11.05 -6.15
N PRO A 67 10.76 -11.90 -6.97
CA PRO A 67 9.45 -12.45 -6.64
C PRO A 67 9.47 -13.18 -5.29
N SER A 68 8.40 -13.06 -4.50
CA SER A 68 8.28 -13.72 -3.20
C SER A 68 9.45 -13.46 -2.23
N SER A 69 10.00 -12.24 -2.24
CA SER A 69 11.15 -11.85 -1.42
C SER A 69 10.80 -11.08 -0.14
N VAL A 70 9.61 -10.47 -0.08
CA VAL A 70 9.20 -9.63 1.08
C VAL A 70 8.03 -10.23 1.85
N ASP A 71 7.98 -9.93 3.15
CA ASP A 71 6.94 -10.39 4.07
C ASP A 71 5.78 -9.38 4.16
N VAL A 72 6.06 -8.10 3.94
CA VAL A 72 5.09 -6.99 4.01
C VAL A 72 5.28 -6.03 2.84
N ALA A 73 4.20 -5.64 2.18
CA ALA A 73 4.17 -4.55 1.20
C ALA A 73 3.23 -3.45 1.70
N ILE A 74 3.66 -2.20 1.56
CA ILE A 74 2.96 -1.02 2.06
C ILE A 74 2.68 -0.06 0.91
N PHE A 75 1.46 0.43 0.84
CA PHE A 75 1.08 1.62 0.09
C PHE A 75 0.50 2.64 1.06
N CYS A 76 1.29 3.65 1.43
CA CYS A 76 0.86 4.71 2.35
C CYS A 76 0.65 6.02 1.60
N LEU A 77 -0.59 6.28 1.18
CA LEU A 77 -0.97 7.43 0.36
C LEU A 77 -0.15 7.48 -0.95
N SER A 78 0.01 6.34 -1.61
CA SER A 78 0.88 6.17 -2.77
C SER A 78 0.20 5.53 -4.00
N LEU A 79 -1.07 5.12 -3.91
CA LEU A 79 -1.84 4.65 -5.08
C LEU A 79 -2.37 5.83 -5.90
N MET A 80 -1.49 6.78 -6.25
CA MET A 80 -1.87 8.06 -6.87
C MET A 80 -1.88 8.02 -8.41
N GLY A 81 -1.19 7.06 -9.03
CA GLY A 81 -1.18 6.86 -10.48
C GLY A 81 -2.49 6.26 -11.02
N THR A 82 -2.86 6.61 -12.26
CA THR A 82 -4.02 6.00 -12.94
C THR A 82 -3.80 4.52 -13.25
N ASN A 83 -2.54 4.10 -13.34
CA ASN A 83 -2.11 2.71 -13.47
C ASN A 83 -1.87 2.03 -12.12
N PHE A 84 -2.49 2.47 -11.02
CA PHE A 84 -2.34 1.84 -9.70
C PHE A 84 -2.55 0.31 -9.66
N PRO A 85 -3.37 -0.31 -10.53
CA PRO A 85 -3.44 -1.77 -10.59
C PRO A 85 -2.10 -2.44 -10.82
N SER A 86 -1.22 -1.84 -11.63
CA SER A 86 0.13 -2.36 -11.88
C SER A 86 1.00 -2.35 -10.62
N TYR A 87 0.85 -1.35 -9.76
CA TYR A 87 1.57 -1.28 -8.47
C TYR A 87 1.13 -2.42 -7.55
N LEU A 88 -0.17 -2.70 -7.51
CA LEU A 88 -0.72 -3.80 -6.70
C LEU A 88 -0.31 -5.18 -7.27
N GLN A 89 -0.25 -5.32 -8.59
CA GLN A 89 0.28 -6.52 -9.25
C GLN A 89 1.75 -6.75 -8.89
N GLU A 90 2.53 -5.68 -8.86
CA GLU A 90 3.93 -5.74 -8.47
C GLU A 90 4.10 -6.11 -6.98
N ALA A 91 3.29 -5.52 -6.10
CA ALA A 91 3.23 -5.94 -4.70
C ALA A 91 2.85 -7.42 -4.55
N ASN A 92 1.91 -7.92 -5.37
CA ASN A 92 1.61 -9.35 -5.42
C ASN A 92 2.84 -10.17 -5.83
N ARG A 93 3.57 -9.76 -6.88
CA ARG A 93 4.77 -10.48 -7.35
C ARG A 93 5.82 -10.60 -6.24
N VAL A 94 6.15 -9.51 -5.55
CA VAL A 94 7.25 -9.48 -4.57
C VAL A 94 6.85 -10.08 -3.22
N LEU A 95 5.57 -10.09 -2.85
CA LEU A 95 5.11 -10.67 -1.59
C LEU A 95 5.24 -12.19 -1.59
N LYS A 96 5.78 -12.73 -0.48
CA LYS A 96 5.71 -14.16 -0.19
C LYS A 96 4.26 -14.63 -0.10
N PRO A 97 3.96 -15.91 -0.38
CA PRO A 97 2.69 -16.52 0.01
C PRO A 97 2.40 -16.18 1.46
N SER A 98 1.14 -15.88 1.79
CA SER A 98 0.79 -15.54 3.16
C SER A 98 1.41 -14.19 3.64
N GLY A 99 2.09 -13.42 2.78
CA GLY A 99 2.59 -12.08 3.10
C GLY A 99 1.47 -11.05 3.33
N TRP A 100 1.82 -9.92 3.95
CA TRP A 100 0.90 -8.84 4.28
C TRP A 100 0.92 -7.71 3.24
N LEU A 101 -0.24 -7.23 2.85
CA LEU A 101 -0.41 -6.02 2.06
C LEU A 101 -1.19 -5.00 2.89
N LEU A 102 -0.55 -3.87 3.19
CA LEU A 102 -1.10 -2.76 3.97
C LEU A 102 -1.34 -1.58 3.04
N ILE A 103 -2.58 -1.08 2.98
CA ILE A 103 -2.93 0.06 2.15
C ILE A 103 -3.57 1.12 3.04
N ALA A 104 -3.04 2.35 3.00
CA ALA A 104 -3.67 3.52 3.57
C ALA A 104 -3.96 4.54 2.47
N GLU A 105 -5.22 4.93 2.31
CA GLU A 105 -5.64 5.93 1.31
C GLU A 105 -6.62 6.94 1.90
N VAL A 106 -6.61 8.17 1.36
CA VAL A 106 -7.50 9.25 1.83
C VAL A 106 -8.96 8.84 1.61
N ARG A 107 -9.82 9.06 2.62
CA ARG A 107 -11.24 8.66 2.55
C ARG A 107 -11.97 9.19 1.33
N SER A 108 -11.73 10.45 0.96
CA SER A 108 -12.39 11.07 -0.20
C SER A 108 -12.05 10.39 -1.53
N ARG A 109 -10.99 9.58 -1.59
CA ARG A 109 -10.67 8.75 -2.77
C ARG A 109 -11.52 7.50 -2.86
N LEU A 110 -12.05 7.08 -1.73
CA LEU A 110 -12.83 5.87 -1.49
C LEU A 110 -14.21 6.22 -0.90
N ASP A 111 -14.84 7.28 -1.39
CA ASP A 111 -16.18 7.69 -0.94
C ASP A 111 -17.10 7.90 -2.16
N PRO A 112 -18.00 6.94 -2.47
CA PRO A 112 -18.95 7.02 -3.58
C PRO A 112 -19.80 8.29 -3.56
N ASN A 113 -20.12 8.82 -2.38
CA ASN A 113 -20.95 10.02 -2.24
C ASN A 113 -20.24 11.28 -2.75
N THR A 114 -18.92 11.24 -2.90
CA THR A 114 -18.11 12.35 -3.40
C THR A 114 -17.43 12.05 -4.75
N GLY A 115 -17.86 10.98 -5.43
CA GLY A 115 -17.28 10.51 -6.69
C GLY A 115 -15.96 9.75 -6.53
N GLY A 116 -15.66 9.28 -5.32
CA GLY A 116 -14.59 8.31 -5.06
C GLY A 116 -15.03 6.88 -5.34
N ALA A 117 -14.08 5.96 -5.28
CA ALA A 117 -14.36 4.53 -5.39
C ALA A 117 -15.15 4.02 -4.18
N ASP A 118 -15.92 2.96 -4.37
CA ASP A 118 -16.51 2.22 -3.26
C ASP A 118 -15.43 1.39 -2.54
N PRO A 119 -15.23 1.57 -1.20
CA PRO A 119 -14.24 0.81 -0.43
C PRO A 119 -14.39 -0.71 -0.55
N ASP A 120 -15.62 -1.21 -0.68
CA ASP A 120 -15.91 -2.63 -0.74
C ASP A 120 -15.62 -3.16 -2.15
N LYS A 121 -15.97 -2.41 -3.21
CA LYS A 121 -15.55 -2.75 -4.58
C LYS A 121 -14.02 -2.70 -4.75
N PHE A 122 -13.36 -1.75 -4.09
CA PHE A 122 -11.91 -1.67 -4.04
C PHE A 122 -11.29 -2.91 -3.38
N SER A 123 -11.85 -3.32 -2.24
CA SER A 123 -11.41 -4.53 -1.53
C SER A 123 -11.68 -5.81 -2.32
N GLU A 124 -12.78 -5.87 -3.06
CA GLU A 124 -13.12 -7.00 -3.92
C GLU A 124 -12.16 -7.12 -5.11
N ALA A 125 -11.82 -6.01 -5.77
CA ALA A 125 -10.82 -5.99 -6.85
C ALA A 125 -9.44 -6.49 -6.37
N ILE A 126 -9.00 -6.05 -5.18
CA ILE A 126 -7.78 -6.57 -4.54
C ILE A 126 -7.91 -8.05 -4.20
N SER A 127 -9.10 -8.50 -3.81
CA SER A 127 -9.35 -9.92 -3.51
C SER A 127 -9.26 -10.81 -4.76
N GLN A 128 -9.71 -10.31 -5.90
CA GLN A 128 -9.56 -10.94 -7.22
C GLN A 128 -8.10 -10.96 -7.71
N LEU A 129 -7.26 -10.02 -7.25
CA LEU A 129 -5.82 -10.02 -7.46
C LEU A 129 -5.08 -11.09 -6.62
N GLY A 130 -5.78 -11.83 -5.77
CA GLY A 130 -5.19 -12.93 -5.01
C GLY A 130 -4.87 -12.60 -3.55
N PHE A 131 -5.51 -11.58 -3.02
CA PHE A 131 -5.46 -11.23 -1.61
C PHE A 131 -6.76 -11.62 -0.89
N SER A 132 -6.72 -11.67 0.44
CA SER A 132 -7.89 -11.79 1.31
C SER A 132 -7.89 -10.61 2.28
N LEU A 133 -9.00 -9.88 2.37
CA LEU A 133 -9.16 -8.83 3.37
C LEU A 133 -9.19 -9.45 4.78
N VAL A 134 -8.30 -9.01 5.65
CA VAL A 134 -8.25 -9.41 7.06
C VAL A 134 -8.99 -8.39 7.92
N SER A 135 -8.75 -7.10 7.68
CA SER A 135 -9.46 -6.03 8.37
C SER A 135 -9.44 -4.73 7.57
N LYS A 136 -10.46 -3.91 7.83
CA LYS A 136 -10.63 -2.57 7.29
C LYS A 136 -10.87 -1.62 8.46
N ASP A 137 -10.00 -0.64 8.65
CA ASP A 137 -10.11 0.36 9.72
C ASP A 137 -10.52 1.72 9.13
N GLU A 138 -11.76 2.10 9.42
CA GLU A 138 -12.41 3.34 8.97
C GLU A 138 -12.66 4.31 10.14
N LYS A 139 -11.98 4.13 11.29
CA LYS A 139 -12.16 4.99 12.47
C LYS A 139 -11.59 6.39 12.26
N ASN A 140 -10.50 6.51 11.49
CA ASN A 140 -9.91 7.81 11.20
C ASN A 140 -10.79 8.59 10.22
N LYS A 141 -10.96 9.90 10.44
CA LYS A 141 -11.80 10.77 9.59
C LYS A 141 -11.13 11.17 8.27
N MET A 142 -9.82 10.95 8.13
CA MET A 142 -9.03 11.43 6.99
C MET A 142 -8.62 10.30 6.03
N PHE A 143 -8.36 9.09 6.53
CA PHE A 143 -7.93 7.96 5.71
C PHE A 143 -8.61 6.65 6.14
N VAL A 144 -8.59 5.66 5.24
CA VAL A 144 -8.95 4.26 5.52
C VAL A 144 -7.70 3.41 5.46
N LEU A 145 -7.60 2.43 6.36
CA LEU A 145 -6.58 1.39 6.33
C LEU A 145 -7.19 0.05 5.94
N PHE A 146 -6.54 -0.65 5.03
CA PHE A 146 -6.87 -2.02 4.67
C PHE A 146 -5.67 -2.92 4.97
N TYR A 147 -5.97 -4.06 5.59
CA TYR A 147 -5.00 -5.10 5.89
C TYR A 147 -5.42 -6.35 5.12
N PHE A 148 -4.57 -6.75 4.18
CA PHE A 148 -4.78 -7.93 3.37
C PHE A 148 -3.69 -8.98 3.62
N ARG A 149 -4.02 -10.25 3.40
CA ARG A 149 -3.02 -11.31 3.24
C ARG A 149 -3.04 -11.89 1.84
N LYS A 150 -1.85 -12.12 1.28
CA LYS A 150 -1.70 -12.84 0.02
C LYS A 150 -2.12 -14.30 0.20
N LYS A 151 -3.02 -14.79 -0.65
CA LYS A 151 -3.49 -16.19 -0.64
C LYS A 151 -2.33 -17.14 -1.02
N GLU A 152 -2.25 -18.31 -0.37
CA GLU A 152 -1.15 -19.28 -0.62
C GLU A 152 -1.18 -19.90 -2.02
N LYS A 153 -2.40 -20.19 -2.51
CA LYS A 153 -2.65 -20.66 -3.87
C LYS A 153 -3.75 -19.77 -4.43
N SER A 154 -3.38 -18.92 -5.39
CA SER A 154 -4.33 -18.00 -6.03
C SER A 154 -4.23 -18.11 -7.54
N LYS A 155 -5.39 -18.29 -8.17
CA LYS A 155 -5.57 -17.89 -9.57
C LYS A 155 -5.97 -16.42 -9.55
N VAL A 156 -5.05 -15.55 -9.96
CA VAL A 156 -5.36 -14.14 -10.22
C VAL A 156 -6.42 -14.09 -11.32
N ALA A 157 -7.49 -13.33 -11.12
CA ALA A 157 -8.51 -13.15 -12.15
C ALA A 157 -7.90 -12.49 -13.39
N LYS A 158 -8.24 -13.00 -14.58
CA LYS A 158 -7.67 -12.50 -15.85
C LYS A 158 -8.11 -11.05 -16.14
N ASN A 159 -9.34 -10.71 -15.79
CA ASN A 159 -9.93 -9.40 -15.99
C ASN A 159 -10.51 -8.93 -14.66
N ILE A 160 -9.86 -7.96 -14.02
CA ILE A 160 -10.33 -7.30 -12.80
C ILE A 160 -10.88 -5.94 -13.19
N GLU A 161 -12.12 -5.67 -12.82
CA GLU A 161 -12.71 -4.33 -12.98
C GLU A 161 -12.22 -3.45 -11.82
N TRP A 162 -11.24 -2.60 -12.11
CA TRP A 162 -10.64 -1.73 -11.09
C TRP A 162 -11.47 -0.47 -10.88
N PRO A 163 -11.92 -0.18 -9.66
CA PRO A 163 -12.60 1.08 -9.38
C PRO A 163 -11.62 2.24 -9.50
N GLN A 164 -12.09 3.36 -10.04
CA GLN A 164 -11.28 4.56 -10.19
C GLN A 164 -11.17 5.31 -8.87
N LEU A 165 -9.95 5.47 -8.36
CA LEU A 165 -9.69 6.27 -7.17
C LEU A 165 -9.71 7.75 -7.54
N LYS A 166 -10.55 8.56 -6.87
CA LYS A 166 -10.54 10.03 -7.06
C LYS A 166 -9.13 10.58 -6.79
N PRO A 167 -8.64 11.61 -7.51
CA PRO A 167 -7.33 12.20 -7.25
C PRO A 167 -7.18 12.71 -5.81
N CYS A 168 -5.99 12.55 -5.23
CA CYS A 168 -5.68 13.16 -3.94
C CYS A 168 -5.40 14.66 -4.14
N LEU A 169 -6.20 15.52 -3.51
CA LEU A 169 -6.04 16.98 -3.59
C LEU A 169 -4.98 17.53 -2.62
N TYR A 170 -4.49 16.70 -1.68
CA TYR A 170 -3.64 17.12 -0.56
C TYR A 170 -2.16 16.79 -0.72
N LYS A 171 -1.81 15.89 -1.65
CA LYS A 171 -0.41 15.62 -2.03
C LYS A 171 -0.14 16.24 -3.40
N ARG A 172 0.94 17.00 -3.52
CA ARG A 172 1.48 17.40 -4.83
C ARG A 172 2.08 16.16 -5.51
N ARG A 173 1.86 16.06 -6.82
CA ARG A 173 2.49 15.04 -7.67
C ARG A 173 3.94 15.38 -7.90
#